data_AF-A0A534BC43-F1
#
_entry.id   AF-A0A534BC43-F1
#
_cell.length_a   1.000
_cell.length_b   1.000
_cell.length_c   1.000
_cell.angle_alpha   90.00
_cell.angle_beta   90.00
_cell.angle_gamma   90.00
#
_symmetry.space_group_name_H-M   'P 1'
#
loop_
_entity.id
_entity.type
_entity.pdbx_description
1 polymer ?
#
loop_
_entity_poly.entity_id
_entity_poly.type
_entity_poly.pdbx_seq_one_letter_code
_entity_poly.pdbx_strand_id
1 'polypeptide(L)'
;MATTPELAPRAPPIWRRYLELTKPKVVALITFTAIVGTLLASPGLPPLDALVWGNLGIALAAACAATINHVLDRRIDEQMARTRARPLPAGHLTERQALLFAATLGVVAMALLAFLVNLLTAVLTFVSLIGYAVIYTVWLKRATPQNIVIGGAAGAAPPVLGWAAVTNSIDPNALLLFLIIFAWTPPHFWALAIARRDEYALAGIPMLPVTHGLDFTRLHVLLYTVLLVVVTLMPFLTRMSGLIYLCAALVLNAVFLYYVLALKITARQELPMRVFKFSVTYLMWLFAALLLDHYLMG
;
A
#
# COMPACT_ATOMS: atom_id res chain seq x y z
N MET A 1 8.29 53.18 15.97
CA MET A 1 8.35 51.71 15.84
C MET A 1 7.13 51.29 15.02
N ALA A 2 7.30 51.08 13.71
CA ALA A 2 6.25 50.53 12.85
C ALA A 2 6.35 49.00 12.90
N THR A 3 5.30 48.34 13.35
CA THR A 3 5.18 46.88 13.34
C THR A 3 4.96 46.42 11.90
N THR A 4 5.92 45.67 11.36
CA THR A 4 5.81 45.03 10.05
C THR A 4 4.61 44.07 10.11
N PRO A 5 3.63 44.16 9.20
CA PRO A 5 2.52 43.22 9.17
C PRO A 5 3.09 41.83 8.81
N GLU A 6 2.92 40.89 9.74
CA GLU A 6 3.28 39.49 9.54
C GLU A 6 2.42 38.97 8.38
N LEU A 7 3.04 38.81 7.21
CA LEU A 7 2.37 38.31 6.00
C LEU A 7 1.82 36.91 6.33
N ALA A 8 0.49 36.79 6.33
CA ALA A 8 -0.19 35.51 6.48
C ALA A 8 0.45 34.49 5.51
N PRO A 9 0.73 33.25 5.97
CA PRO A 9 1.45 32.27 5.16
C PRO A 9 0.74 32.08 3.83
N ARG A 10 1.48 32.30 2.72
CA ARG A 10 0.94 32.13 1.36
C ARG A 10 0.39 30.71 1.23
N ALA A 11 -0.89 30.62 0.90
CA ALA A 11 -1.51 29.33 0.63
C ALA A 11 -0.74 28.61 -0.49
N PRO A 12 -0.51 27.29 -0.39
CA PRO A 12 0.30 26.56 -1.36
C PRO A 12 -0.28 26.68 -2.78
N PRO A 13 0.58 26.66 -3.82
CA PRO A 13 0.15 26.78 -5.21
C PRO A 13 -0.80 25.63 -5.59
N ILE A 14 -1.70 25.89 -6.54
CA ILE A 14 -2.83 25.00 -6.84
C ILE A 14 -2.40 23.58 -7.24
N TRP A 15 -1.29 23.44 -7.99
CA TRP A 15 -0.77 22.13 -8.38
C TRP A 15 -0.32 21.28 -7.18
N ARG A 16 0.23 21.91 -6.11
CA ARG A 16 0.61 21.19 -4.88
C ARG A 16 -0.62 20.66 -4.15
N ARG A 17 -1.74 21.38 -4.23
CA ARG A 17 -3.01 20.94 -3.62
C ARG A 17 -3.55 19.70 -4.32
N TYR A 18 -3.54 19.67 -5.65
CA TYR A 18 -3.92 18.47 -6.41
C TYR A 18 -2.93 17.31 -6.20
N LEU A 19 -1.62 17.59 -6.15
CA LEU A 19 -0.61 16.56 -5.85
C LEU A 19 -0.79 15.97 -4.45
N GLU A 20 -1.22 16.75 -3.47
CA GLU A 20 -1.49 16.24 -2.13
C GLU A 20 -2.69 15.28 -2.10
N LEU A 21 -3.70 15.49 -2.98
CA LEU A 21 -4.84 14.58 -3.10
C LEU A 21 -4.43 13.17 -3.57
N THR A 22 -3.35 13.05 -4.35
CA THR A 22 -2.89 11.76 -4.86
C THR A 22 -2.11 10.92 -3.85
N LYS A 23 -1.80 11.45 -2.66
CA LYS A 23 -0.97 10.77 -1.64
C LYS A 23 0.36 10.24 -2.23
N PRO A 24 1.29 11.10 -2.67
CA PRO A 24 2.43 10.72 -3.50
C PRO A 24 3.33 9.67 -2.87
N LYS A 25 3.49 9.68 -1.53
CA LYS A 25 4.27 8.65 -0.82
C LYS A 25 3.64 7.25 -0.91
N VAL A 26 2.31 7.17 -0.86
CA VAL A 26 1.57 5.90 -0.96
C VAL A 26 1.59 5.41 -2.40
N VAL A 27 1.32 6.29 -3.36
CA VAL A 27 1.38 5.96 -4.79
C VAL A 27 2.79 5.55 -5.21
N ALA A 28 3.84 6.19 -4.70
CA ALA A 28 5.21 5.79 -4.98
C ALA A 28 5.51 4.36 -4.51
N LEU A 29 5.03 3.98 -3.32
CA LEU A 29 5.19 2.61 -2.82
C LEU A 29 4.41 1.59 -3.65
N ILE A 30 3.17 1.91 -4.05
CA ILE A 30 2.34 1.08 -4.94
C ILE A 30 3.01 0.92 -6.31
N THR A 31 3.57 2.00 -6.83
CA THR A 31 4.27 2.00 -8.13
C THR A 31 5.55 1.19 -8.03
N PHE A 32 6.30 1.30 -6.93
CA PHE A 32 7.48 0.48 -6.69
C PHE A 32 7.16 -1.02 -6.73
N THR A 33 6.09 -1.46 -6.05
CA THR A 33 5.72 -2.88 -6.06
C THR A 33 5.20 -3.35 -7.42
N ALA A 34 4.52 -2.48 -8.19
CA ALA A 34 4.19 -2.75 -9.59
C ALA A 34 5.42 -2.87 -10.49
N ILE A 35 6.42 -1.99 -10.32
CA ILE A 35 7.68 -2.06 -11.06
C ILE A 35 8.39 -3.38 -10.75
N VAL A 36 8.45 -3.79 -9.48
CA VAL A 36 9.02 -5.09 -9.10
C VAL A 36 8.32 -6.24 -9.83
N GLY A 37 6.97 -6.24 -9.87
CA GLY A 37 6.22 -7.24 -10.63
C GLY A 37 6.51 -7.21 -12.14
N THR A 38 6.67 -6.01 -12.71
CA THR A 38 7.03 -5.82 -14.12
C THR A 38 8.41 -6.39 -14.44
N LEU A 39 9.40 -6.15 -13.57
CA LEU A 39 10.79 -6.59 -13.75
C LEU A 39 10.93 -8.11 -13.63
N LEU A 40 10.20 -8.72 -12.70
CA LEU A 40 10.25 -10.18 -12.48
C LEU A 40 9.51 -10.99 -13.53
N ALA A 41 8.60 -10.36 -14.28
CA ALA A 41 7.81 -11.03 -15.30
C ALA A 41 8.61 -11.41 -16.56
N SER A 42 9.85 -10.94 -16.69
CA SER A 42 10.73 -11.21 -17.83
C SER A 42 12.15 -11.55 -17.33
N PRO A 43 12.84 -12.55 -17.93
CA PRO A 43 14.23 -12.86 -17.61
C PRO A 43 15.18 -11.67 -17.92
N GLY A 44 14.87 -10.90 -18.96
CA GLY A 44 15.60 -9.70 -19.36
C GLY A 44 14.87 -8.41 -19.04
N LEU A 45 15.31 -7.30 -19.64
CA LEU A 45 14.58 -6.04 -19.56
C LEU A 45 13.16 -6.21 -20.12
N PRO A 46 12.12 -5.87 -19.35
CA PRO A 46 10.75 -5.97 -19.83
C PRO A 46 10.49 -4.99 -20.98
N PRO A 47 9.45 -5.24 -21.79
CA PRO A 47 9.00 -4.31 -22.83
C PRO A 47 8.82 -2.88 -22.28
N LEU A 48 9.30 -1.88 -23.03
CA LEU A 48 9.33 -0.48 -22.57
C LEU A 48 7.93 0.10 -22.36
N ASP A 49 6.96 -0.37 -23.12
CA ASP A 49 5.55 -0.06 -22.95
C ASP A 49 5.00 -0.53 -21.60
N ALA A 50 5.25 -1.78 -21.19
CA ALA A 50 4.89 -2.28 -19.87
C ALA A 50 5.65 -1.53 -18.76
N LEU A 51 6.95 -1.29 -18.95
CA LEU A 51 7.80 -0.63 -17.96
C LEU A 51 7.40 0.83 -17.73
N VAL A 52 7.07 1.58 -18.78
CA VAL A 52 6.74 3.00 -18.70
C VAL A 52 5.23 3.21 -18.62
N TRP A 53 4.47 2.81 -19.64
CA TRP A 53 3.03 3.07 -19.72
C TRP A 53 2.23 2.19 -18.75
N GLY A 54 2.66 0.95 -18.52
CA GLY A 54 2.06 0.06 -17.52
C GLY A 54 2.17 0.64 -16.12
N ASN A 55 3.39 0.94 -15.68
CA ASN A 55 3.60 1.51 -14.34
C ASN A 55 3.01 2.91 -14.19
N LEU A 56 3.04 3.76 -15.24
CA LEU A 56 2.39 5.07 -15.21
C LEU A 56 0.86 4.94 -15.09
N GLY A 57 0.24 4.05 -15.87
CA GLY A 57 -1.19 3.78 -15.81
C GLY A 57 -1.63 3.28 -14.43
N ILE A 58 -0.88 2.34 -13.85
CA ILE A 58 -1.11 1.83 -12.49
C ILE A 58 -0.96 2.95 -11.45
N ALA A 59 0.08 3.79 -11.56
CA ALA A 59 0.30 4.92 -10.66
C ALA A 59 -0.84 5.95 -10.73
N LEU A 60 -1.32 6.27 -11.93
CA LEU A 60 -2.44 7.20 -12.14
C LEU A 60 -3.75 6.63 -11.59
N ALA A 61 -3.99 5.32 -11.76
CA ALA A 61 -5.14 4.65 -11.15
C ALA A 61 -5.08 4.67 -9.62
N ALA A 62 -3.91 4.44 -9.03
CA ALA A 62 -3.70 4.54 -7.58
C ALA A 62 -3.91 5.98 -7.08
N ALA A 63 -3.46 6.98 -7.84
CA ALA A 63 -3.68 8.41 -7.56
C ALA A 63 -5.16 8.79 -7.64
N CYS A 64 -5.90 8.25 -8.61
CA CYS A 64 -7.35 8.37 -8.70
C CYS A 64 -8.03 7.81 -7.45
N ALA A 65 -7.70 6.56 -7.08
CA ALA A 65 -8.25 5.89 -5.91
C ALA A 65 -7.95 6.67 -4.60
N ALA A 66 -6.74 7.21 -4.45
CA ALA A 66 -6.35 8.06 -3.32
C ALA A 66 -7.15 9.37 -3.27
N THR A 67 -7.41 9.98 -4.43
CA THR A 67 -8.21 11.21 -4.55
C THR A 67 -9.67 10.95 -4.18
N ILE A 68 -10.27 9.88 -4.70
CA ILE A 68 -11.64 9.46 -4.33
C ILE A 68 -11.72 9.20 -2.82
N ASN A 69 -10.70 8.52 -2.27
CA ASN A 69 -10.63 8.26 -0.83
C ASN A 69 -10.64 9.55 0.00
N HIS A 70 -9.90 10.60 -0.40
CA HIS A 70 -9.97 11.91 0.25
C HIS A 70 -11.35 12.58 0.15
N VAL A 71 -12.06 12.44 -0.98
CA VAL A 71 -13.41 12.98 -1.13
C VAL A 71 -14.38 12.28 -0.18
N LEU A 72 -14.32 10.95 -0.11
CA LEU A 72 -15.20 10.14 0.75
C LEU A 72 -14.92 10.32 2.25
N ASP A 73 -13.65 10.54 2.63
CA ASP A 73 -13.24 10.77 4.01
C ASP A 73 -13.34 12.25 4.45
N ARG A 74 -13.74 13.19 3.57
CA ARG A 74 -13.74 14.63 3.84
C ARG A 74 -14.34 15.01 5.20
N ARG A 75 -15.56 14.52 5.50
CA ARG A 75 -16.29 14.85 6.75
C ARG A 75 -15.56 14.36 8.00
N ILE A 76 -14.82 13.26 7.90
CA ILE A 76 -14.03 12.70 9.00
C ILE A 76 -12.73 13.51 9.14
N ASP A 77 -12.11 13.85 8.01
CA ASP A 77 -10.88 14.65 8.01
C ASP A 77 -11.10 16.06 8.59
N GLU A 78 -12.29 16.64 8.41
CA GLU A 78 -12.69 17.91 9.05
C GLU A 78 -12.67 17.83 10.60
N GLN A 79 -12.88 16.64 11.17
CA GLN A 79 -12.94 16.41 12.62
C GLN A 79 -11.59 16.01 13.24
N MET A 80 -10.57 15.68 12.42
CA MET A 80 -9.27 15.20 12.90
C MET A 80 -8.20 16.31 12.87
N ALA A 81 -7.58 16.60 14.02
CA ALA A 81 -6.57 17.65 14.16
C ALA A 81 -5.39 17.54 13.17
N ARG A 82 -5.05 16.31 12.73
CA ARG A 82 -3.97 16.03 11.79
C ARG A 82 -4.35 16.21 10.32
N THR A 83 -5.63 16.07 9.95
CA THR A 83 -6.07 16.04 8.55
C THR A 83 -7.01 17.19 8.17
N ARG A 84 -7.45 18.00 9.14
CA ARG A 84 -8.18 19.26 8.93
C ARG A 84 -7.47 20.29 8.04
N ALA A 85 -6.14 20.20 7.92
CA ALA A 85 -5.34 21.07 7.07
C ALA A 85 -5.26 20.60 5.60
N ARG A 86 -5.83 19.44 5.27
CA ARG A 86 -5.82 18.90 3.89
C ARG A 86 -6.61 19.81 2.94
N PRO A 87 -6.32 19.77 1.61
CA PRO A 87 -6.91 20.69 0.64
C PRO A 87 -8.45 20.72 0.58
N LEU A 88 -9.11 19.58 0.82
CA LEU A 88 -10.58 19.48 0.82
C LEU A 88 -11.20 20.02 2.12
N PRO A 89 -10.83 19.54 3.32
CA PRO A 89 -11.29 20.10 4.61
C PRO A 89 -10.99 21.59 4.79
N ALA A 90 -9.85 22.07 4.31
CA ALA A 90 -9.46 23.48 4.42
C ALA A 90 -10.17 24.40 3.40
N GLY A 91 -11.06 23.85 2.56
CA GLY A 91 -11.80 24.62 1.54
C GLY A 91 -10.92 25.13 0.38
N HIS A 92 -9.69 24.62 0.26
CA HIS A 92 -8.75 25.03 -0.79
C HIS A 92 -9.07 24.43 -2.18
N LEU A 93 -9.86 23.36 -2.22
CA LEU A 93 -10.43 22.72 -3.41
C LEU A 93 -11.88 22.29 -3.11
N THR A 94 -12.75 22.34 -4.12
CA THR A 94 -14.12 21.83 -4.01
C THR A 94 -14.18 20.32 -4.26
N GLU A 95 -15.20 19.64 -3.73
CA GLU A 95 -15.46 18.21 -4.02
C GLU A 95 -15.61 17.98 -5.53
N ARG A 96 -16.29 18.88 -6.24
CA ARG A 96 -16.46 18.78 -7.70
C ARG A 96 -15.11 18.83 -8.43
N GLN A 97 -14.19 19.70 -8.02
CA GLN A 97 -12.84 19.77 -8.59
C GLN A 97 -12.04 18.49 -8.30
N ALA A 98 -12.11 17.95 -7.08
CA ALA A 98 -11.43 16.72 -6.73
C ALA A 98 -11.99 15.50 -7.47
N LEU A 99 -13.33 15.41 -7.64
CA LEU A 99 -13.98 14.34 -8.40
C LEU A 99 -13.68 14.43 -9.89
N LEU A 100 -13.69 15.62 -10.48
CA LEU A 100 -13.28 15.82 -11.88
C LEU A 100 -11.82 15.43 -12.08
N PHE A 101 -10.93 15.82 -11.16
CA PHE A 101 -9.54 15.42 -11.20
C PHE A 101 -9.37 13.90 -11.09
N ALA A 102 -10.04 13.24 -10.13
CA ALA A 102 -10.05 11.79 -10.02
C ALA A 102 -10.57 11.12 -11.31
N ALA A 103 -11.67 11.60 -11.88
CA ALA A 103 -12.22 11.08 -13.13
C ALA A 103 -11.21 11.22 -14.28
N THR A 104 -10.54 12.36 -14.42
CA THR A 104 -9.49 12.53 -15.45
C THR A 104 -8.32 11.57 -15.25
N LEU A 105 -7.83 11.40 -14.01
CA LEU A 105 -6.77 10.43 -13.71
C LEU A 105 -7.21 9.00 -14.06
N GLY A 106 -8.43 8.61 -13.68
CA GLY A 106 -8.97 7.29 -13.97
C GLY A 106 -9.13 7.01 -15.46
N VAL A 107 -9.70 7.96 -16.22
CA VAL A 107 -9.87 7.84 -17.67
C VAL A 107 -8.52 7.75 -18.38
N VAL A 108 -7.57 8.61 -18.02
CA VAL A 108 -6.21 8.58 -18.60
C VAL A 108 -5.51 7.27 -18.24
N ALA A 109 -5.59 6.81 -16.99
CA ALA A 109 -5.02 5.54 -16.56
C ALA A 109 -5.56 4.37 -17.39
N MET A 110 -6.88 4.28 -17.55
CA MET A 110 -7.51 3.19 -18.31
C MET A 110 -7.18 3.26 -19.80
N ALA A 111 -7.13 4.46 -20.38
CA ALA A 111 -6.73 4.64 -21.77
C ALA A 111 -5.28 4.20 -22.01
N LEU A 112 -4.34 4.61 -21.14
CA LEU A 112 -2.94 4.19 -21.24
C LEU A 112 -2.82 2.67 -21.16
N LEU A 113 -3.48 2.04 -20.17
CA LEU A 113 -3.38 0.58 -20.00
C LEU A 113 -4.05 -0.18 -21.15
N ALA A 114 -5.25 0.22 -21.58
CA ALA A 114 -6.00 -0.51 -22.59
C ALA A 114 -5.38 -0.38 -24.00
N PHE A 115 -4.85 0.79 -24.34
CA PHE A 115 -4.35 1.07 -25.70
C PHE A 115 -2.83 0.94 -25.85
N LEU A 116 -2.05 1.19 -24.80
CA LEU A 116 -0.58 1.16 -24.87
C LEU A 116 0.05 -0.02 -24.13
N VAL A 117 -0.73 -0.88 -23.46
CA VAL A 117 -0.21 -2.02 -22.70
C VAL A 117 -1.00 -3.28 -23.04
N ASN A 118 -2.10 -3.55 -22.35
CA ASN A 118 -3.05 -4.61 -22.68
C ASN A 118 -4.36 -4.46 -21.89
N LEU A 119 -5.41 -5.10 -22.41
CA LEU A 119 -6.75 -5.02 -21.82
C LEU A 119 -6.84 -5.72 -20.45
N LEU A 120 -6.10 -6.82 -20.23
CA LEU A 120 -6.14 -7.54 -18.96
C LEU A 120 -5.68 -6.66 -17.81
N THR A 121 -4.53 -6.00 -17.95
CA THR A 121 -3.99 -5.07 -16.95
C THR A 121 -4.93 -3.89 -16.72
N ALA A 122 -5.58 -3.37 -17.76
CA ALA A 122 -6.59 -2.33 -17.62
C ALA A 122 -7.77 -2.80 -16.76
N VAL A 123 -8.33 -3.97 -17.04
CA VAL A 123 -9.46 -4.55 -16.29
C VAL A 123 -9.07 -4.84 -14.84
N LEU A 124 -7.92 -5.49 -14.60
CA LEU A 124 -7.46 -5.79 -13.25
C LEU A 124 -7.19 -4.50 -12.45
N THR A 125 -6.61 -3.49 -13.08
CA THR A 125 -6.36 -2.19 -12.45
C THR A 125 -7.68 -1.48 -12.14
N PHE A 126 -8.66 -1.54 -13.04
CA PHE A 126 -10.00 -0.99 -12.82
C PHE A 126 -10.70 -1.67 -11.63
N VAL A 127 -10.68 -3.00 -11.58
CA VAL A 127 -11.26 -3.77 -10.47
C VAL A 127 -10.56 -3.42 -9.15
N SER A 128 -9.23 -3.28 -9.14
CA SER A 128 -8.47 -2.87 -7.95
C SER A 128 -8.84 -1.44 -7.52
N LEU A 129 -8.98 -0.51 -8.46
CA LEU A 129 -9.40 0.87 -8.20
C LEU A 129 -10.79 0.90 -7.55
N ILE A 130 -11.77 0.20 -8.11
CA ILE A 130 -13.13 0.14 -7.55
C ILE A 130 -13.14 -0.57 -6.19
N GLY A 131 -12.41 -1.68 -6.07
CA GLY A 131 -12.28 -2.42 -4.82
C GLY A 131 -11.72 -1.56 -3.68
N TYR A 132 -10.70 -0.75 -3.96
CA TYR A 132 -10.16 0.18 -2.97
C TYR A 132 -11.08 1.38 -2.71
N ALA A 133 -11.46 2.10 -3.76
CA ALA A 133 -12.14 3.39 -3.65
C ALA A 133 -13.59 3.25 -3.16
N VAL A 134 -14.28 2.18 -3.53
CA VAL A 134 -15.69 1.98 -3.20
C VAL A 134 -15.82 0.96 -2.08
N ILE A 135 -15.38 -0.27 -2.29
CA ILE A 135 -15.63 -1.36 -1.34
C ILE A 135 -14.90 -1.11 -0.02
N TYR A 136 -13.59 -0.83 -0.08
CA TYR A 136 -12.80 -0.60 1.13
C TYR A 136 -13.16 0.73 1.81
N THR A 137 -13.10 1.87 1.09
CA THR A 137 -13.28 3.19 1.72
C THR A 137 -14.70 3.44 2.22
N VAL A 138 -15.74 3.07 1.46
CA VAL A 138 -17.14 3.38 1.84
C VAL A 138 -17.65 2.41 2.88
N TRP A 139 -17.41 1.11 2.67
CA TRP A 139 -18.08 0.06 3.44
C TRP A 139 -17.14 -0.57 4.46
N LEU A 140 -16.05 -1.16 3.97
CA LEU A 140 -15.27 -2.09 4.78
C LEU A 140 -14.53 -1.43 5.94
N LYS A 141 -13.97 -0.24 5.71
CA LYS A 141 -13.27 0.56 6.72
C LYS A 141 -14.09 0.77 8.00
N ARG A 142 -15.43 0.81 7.87
CA ARG A 142 -16.37 1.12 8.97
C ARG A 142 -17.14 -0.10 9.48
N ALA A 143 -17.17 -1.18 8.71
CA ALA A 143 -18.04 -2.33 9.00
C ALA A 143 -17.36 -3.44 9.82
N THR A 144 -16.02 -3.58 9.78
CA THR A 144 -15.36 -4.77 10.35
C THR A 144 -13.94 -4.51 10.87
N PRO A 145 -13.52 -5.19 11.95
CA PRO A 145 -12.12 -5.20 12.40
C PRO A 145 -11.17 -5.93 11.44
N GLN A 146 -11.70 -6.64 10.44
CA GLN A 146 -10.96 -7.27 9.34
C GLN A 146 -10.75 -6.32 8.15
N ASN A 147 -11.06 -5.03 8.31
CA ASN A 147 -10.88 -4.01 7.28
C ASN A 147 -9.45 -4.00 6.67
N ILE A 148 -8.43 -4.22 7.50
CA ILE A 148 -7.02 -4.28 7.09
C ILE A 148 -6.74 -5.53 6.25
N VAL A 149 -7.27 -6.70 6.62
CA VAL A 149 -7.00 -7.95 5.90
C VAL A 149 -7.63 -7.89 4.51
N ILE A 150 -8.92 -7.60 4.44
CA ILE A 150 -9.64 -7.58 3.16
C ILE A 150 -9.23 -6.36 2.33
N GLY A 151 -9.03 -5.19 2.93
CA GLY A 151 -8.47 -4.01 2.25
C GLY A 151 -7.04 -4.24 1.77
N GLY A 152 -6.28 -5.07 2.48
CA GLY A 152 -4.94 -5.50 2.12
C GLY A 152 -4.88 -6.26 0.80
N ALA A 153 -5.95 -6.96 0.40
CA ALA A 153 -6.03 -7.59 -0.92
C ALA A 153 -5.93 -6.56 -2.05
N ALA A 154 -6.65 -5.44 -1.95
CA ALA A 154 -6.55 -4.37 -2.94
C ALA A 154 -5.14 -3.74 -2.95
N GLY A 155 -4.53 -3.58 -1.78
CA GLY A 155 -3.15 -3.08 -1.64
C GLY A 155 -2.07 -4.04 -2.14
N ALA A 156 -2.37 -5.34 -2.21
CA ALA A 156 -1.46 -6.39 -2.69
C ALA A 156 -1.54 -6.64 -4.20
N ALA A 157 -2.52 -6.06 -4.90
CA ALA A 157 -2.67 -6.16 -6.35
C ALA A 157 -1.48 -5.63 -7.20
N PRO A 158 -0.74 -4.56 -6.83
CA PRO A 158 0.17 -3.89 -7.76
C PRO A 158 1.24 -4.78 -8.42
N PRO A 159 1.94 -5.70 -7.72
CA PRO A 159 2.85 -6.64 -8.39
C PRO A 159 2.18 -7.49 -9.47
N VAL A 160 0.91 -7.90 -9.26
CA VAL A 160 0.15 -8.67 -10.26
C VAL A 160 -0.17 -7.81 -11.48
N LEU A 161 -0.52 -6.53 -11.25
CA LEU A 161 -0.78 -5.59 -12.34
C LEU A 161 0.49 -5.34 -13.17
N GLY A 162 1.64 -5.16 -12.50
CA GLY A 162 2.93 -5.02 -13.17
C GLY A 162 3.33 -6.25 -13.96
N TRP A 163 3.11 -7.45 -13.40
CA TRP A 163 3.40 -8.70 -14.10
C TRP A 163 2.50 -8.90 -15.31
N ALA A 164 1.18 -8.70 -15.15
CA ALA A 164 0.21 -8.80 -16.23
C ALA A 164 0.45 -7.77 -17.34
N ALA A 165 1.06 -6.62 -17.03
CA ALA A 165 1.47 -5.62 -18.02
C ALA A 165 2.47 -6.21 -19.03
N VAL A 166 3.31 -7.15 -18.60
CA VAL A 166 4.31 -7.83 -19.44
C VAL A 166 3.73 -9.08 -20.08
N THR A 167 3.10 -9.96 -19.30
CA THR A 167 2.71 -11.31 -19.78
C THR A 167 1.30 -11.40 -20.35
N ASN A 168 0.46 -10.39 -20.11
CA ASN A 168 -0.98 -10.42 -20.40
C ASN A 168 -1.67 -11.68 -19.84
N SER A 169 -1.23 -12.14 -18.66
CA SER A 169 -1.75 -13.31 -17.95
C SER A 169 -1.76 -13.10 -16.43
N ILE A 170 -2.59 -13.88 -15.72
CA ILE A 170 -2.53 -13.96 -14.26
C ILE A 170 -1.62 -15.13 -13.90
N ASP A 171 -0.34 -14.83 -13.71
CA ASP A 171 0.69 -15.83 -13.46
C ASP A 171 0.74 -16.27 -11.98
N PRO A 172 0.92 -17.57 -11.67
CA PRO A 172 1.10 -18.04 -10.30
C PRO A 172 2.22 -17.33 -9.53
N ASN A 173 3.33 -16.98 -10.19
CA ASN A 173 4.44 -16.26 -9.58
C ASN A 173 4.03 -14.83 -9.19
N ALA A 174 3.23 -14.18 -10.04
CA ALA A 174 2.65 -12.87 -9.71
C ALA A 174 1.74 -12.95 -8.46
N LEU A 175 0.95 -14.02 -8.36
CA LEU A 175 0.09 -14.29 -7.21
C LEU A 175 0.89 -14.60 -5.94
N LEU A 176 2.10 -15.15 -6.04
CA LEU A 176 3.00 -15.27 -4.88
C LEU A 176 3.44 -13.90 -4.37
N LEU A 177 3.77 -12.95 -5.25
CA LEU A 177 4.10 -11.57 -4.85
C LEU A 177 2.91 -10.88 -4.17
N PHE A 178 1.69 -11.09 -4.71
CA PHE A 178 0.44 -10.68 -4.06
C PHE A 178 0.33 -11.28 -2.66
N LEU A 179 0.54 -12.58 -2.53
CA LEU A 179 0.39 -13.28 -1.25
C LEU A 179 1.39 -12.78 -0.20
N ILE A 180 2.62 -12.44 -0.60
CA ILE A 180 3.62 -11.81 0.27
C ILE A 180 3.10 -10.49 0.82
N ILE A 181 2.66 -9.56 -0.04
CA ILE A 181 2.14 -8.26 0.41
C ILE A 181 0.88 -8.42 1.25
N PHE A 182 -0.01 -9.34 0.84
CA PHE A 182 -1.25 -9.63 1.56
C PHE A 182 -0.97 -10.15 2.97
N ALA A 183 -0.10 -11.14 3.13
CA ALA A 183 0.26 -11.69 4.44
C ALA A 183 1.06 -10.70 5.29
N TRP A 184 1.83 -9.81 4.67
CA TRP A 184 2.59 -8.75 5.34
C TRP A 184 1.71 -7.60 5.85
N THR A 185 0.57 -7.33 5.20
CA THR A 185 -0.27 -6.18 5.50
C THR A 185 -0.82 -6.19 6.95
N PRO A 186 -1.37 -7.31 7.47
CA PRO A 186 -1.87 -7.36 8.84
C PRO A 186 -0.81 -7.10 9.92
N PRO A 187 0.37 -7.77 9.95
CA PRO A 187 1.37 -7.51 10.99
C PRO A 187 1.93 -6.08 10.91
N HIS A 188 2.04 -5.51 9.71
CA HIS A 188 2.41 -4.11 9.51
C HIS A 188 1.39 -3.15 10.13
N PHE A 189 0.13 -3.21 9.70
CA PHE A 189 -0.89 -2.23 10.12
C PHE A 189 -1.37 -2.44 11.55
N TRP A 190 -1.47 -3.68 12.04
CA TRP A 190 -1.88 -3.91 13.42
C TRP A 190 -0.81 -3.48 14.41
N ALA A 191 0.49 -3.54 14.06
CA ALA A 191 1.54 -2.95 14.88
C ALA A 191 1.35 -1.43 15.03
N LEU A 192 0.99 -0.73 13.94
CA LEU A 192 0.62 0.69 14.02
C LEU A 192 -0.67 0.91 14.83
N ALA A 193 -1.67 0.06 14.66
CA ALA A 193 -2.94 0.14 15.39
C ALA A 193 -2.76 -0.05 16.89
N ILE A 194 -1.84 -0.94 17.32
CA ILE A 194 -1.46 -1.08 18.73
C ILE A 194 -0.79 0.21 19.22
N ALA A 195 0.15 0.78 18.44
CA ALA A 195 0.88 1.99 18.82
C ALA A 195 -0.01 3.24 18.94
N ARG A 196 -1.13 3.26 18.20
CA ARG A 196 -2.04 4.40 18.05
C ARG A 196 -3.47 4.06 18.46
N ARG A 197 -3.64 3.09 19.37
CA ARG A 197 -4.94 2.54 19.76
C ARG A 197 -5.92 3.63 20.18
N ASP A 198 -5.47 4.55 21.03
CA ASP A 198 -6.34 5.57 21.62
C ASP A 198 -6.83 6.58 20.55
N GLU A 199 -5.97 6.92 19.58
CA GLU A 199 -6.34 7.75 18.44
C GLU A 199 -7.43 7.07 17.58
N TYR A 200 -7.31 5.75 17.35
CA TYR A 200 -8.32 5.00 16.61
C TYR A 200 -9.64 4.86 17.38
N ALA A 201 -9.57 4.67 18.69
CA ALA A 201 -10.75 4.59 19.56
C ALA A 201 -11.51 5.92 19.59
N LEU A 202 -10.80 7.04 19.74
CA LEU A 202 -11.37 8.39 19.70
C LEU A 202 -12.03 8.70 18.35
N ALA A 203 -11.47 8.19 17.25
CA ALA A 203 -12.02 8.34 15.91
C ALA A 203 -13.17 7.36 15.57
N GLY A 204 -13.56 6.48 16.50
CA GLY A 204 -14.61 5.49 16.29
C GLY A 204 -14.29 4.44 15.21
N ILE A 205 -13.00 4.21 14.93
CA ILE A 205 -12.58 3.25 13.90
C ILE A 205 -12.42 1.87 14.56
N PRO A 206 -13.15 0.83 14.12
CA PRO A 206 -13.20 -0.47 14.79
C PRO A 206 -11.94 -1.32 14.50
N MET A 207 -10.75 -0.80 14.78
CA MET A 207 -9.50 -1.53 14.64
C MET A 207 -9.45 -2.73 15.60
N LEU A 208 -8.76 -3.80 15.22
CA LEU A 208 -8.63 -5.01 16.04
C LEU A 208 -8.23 -4.74 17.52
N PRO A 209 -7.25 -3.86 17.84
CA PRO A 209 -6.89 -3.55 19.23
C PRO A 209 -7.93 -2.72 19.99
N VAL A 210 -8.84 -2.04 19.28
CA VAL A 210 -9.95 -1.28 19.88
C VAL A 210 -11.10 -2.22 20.23
N THR A 211 -11.42 -3.16 19.34
CA THR A 211 -12.59 -4.04 19.46
C THR A 211 -12.32 -5.32 20.28
N HIS A 212 -11.13 -5.92 20.12
CA HIS A 212 -10.78 -7.22 20.72
C HIS A 212 -9.62 -7.14 21.72
N GLY A 213 -9.06 -5.94 21.91
CA GLY A 213 -7.97 -5.70 22.85
C GLY A 213 -6.57 -6.00 22.32
N LEU A 214 -5.57 -5.62 23.13
CA LEU A 214 -4.16 -5.67 22.73
C LEU A 214 -3.63 -7.10 22.61
N ASP A 215 -3.98 -7.99 23.53
CA ASP A 215 -3.41 -9.34 23.55
C ASP A 215 -3.89 -10.20 22.38
N PHE A 216 -5.17 -10.08 22.01
CA PHE A 216 -5.72 -10.70 20.83
C PHE A 216 -5.05 -10.18 19.55
N THR A 217 -4.84 -8.87 19.47
CA THR A 217 -4.16 -8.23 18.33
C THR A 217 -2.70 -8.68 18.23
N ARG A 218 -1.97 -8.73 19.34
CA ARG A 218 -0.58 -9.22 19.36
C ARG A 218 -0.49 -10.68 18.91
N LEU A 219 -1.45 -11.52 19.30
CA LEU A 219 -1.52 -12.90 18.82
C LEU A 219 -1.72 -12.95 17.30
N HIS A 220 -2.62 -12.14 16.75
CA HIS A 220 -2.87 -12.08 15.32
C HIS A 220 -1.65 -11.57 14.53
N VAL A 221 -0.94 -10.56 15.05
CA VAL A 221 0.33 -10.11 14.48
C VAL A 221 1.33 -11.26 14.43
N LEU A 222 1.45 -12.07 15.49
CA LEU A 222 2.31 -13.25 15.49
C LEU A 222 1.88 -14.31 14.48
N LEU A 223 0.61 -14.70 14.46
CA LEU A 223 0.09 -15.73 13.56
C LEU A 223 0.27 -15.34 12.09
N TYR A 224 -0.05 -14.09 11.72
CA TYR A 224 0.18 -13.61 10.35
C TYR A 224 1.67 -13.45 10.01
N THR A 225 2.53 -13.17 10.99
CA THR A 225 3.97 -13.16 10.77
C THR A 225 4.49 -14.57 10.49
N VAL A 226 4.00 -15.59 11.21
CA VAL A 226 4.33 -17.01 10.92
C VAL A 226 3.83 -17.39 9.52
N LEU A 227 2.61 -16.99 9.15
CA LEU A 227 2.10 -17.19 7.80
C LEU A 227 2.98 -16.49 6.75
N LEU A 228 3.43 -15.26 7.02
CA LEU A 228 4.34 -14.53 6.15
C LEU A 228 5.68 -15.26 5.97
N VAL A 229 6.22 -15.90 7.01
CA VAL A 229 7.42 -16.75 6.89
C VAL A 229 7.17 -17.88 5.89
N VAL A 230 6.06 -18.62 6.02
CA VAL A 230 5.73 -19.70 5.08
C VAL A 230 5.60 -19.17 3.65
N VAL A 231 4.86 -18.08 3.46
CA VAL A 231 4.63 -17.46 2.15
C VAL A 231 5.93 -16.98 1.51
N THR A 232 6.85 -16.39 2.28
CA THR A 232 8.13 -15.89 1.76
C THR A 232 9.16 -16.98 1.48
N LEU A 233 8.91 -18.22 1.89
CA LEU A 233 9.73 -19.36 1.44
C LEU A 233 9.21 -19.96 0.13
N MET A 234 7.95 -19.69 -0.25
CA MET A 234 7.35 -20.22 -1.48
C MET A 234 8.07 -19.83 -2.77
N PRO A 235 8.60 -18.60 -2.96
CA PRO A 235 9.36 -18.28 -4.17
C PRO A 235 10.56 -19.21 -4.40
N PHE A 236 11.24 -19.63 -3.34
CA PHE A 236 12.32 -20.61 -3.44
C PHE A 236 11.79 -22.01 -3.74
N LEU A 237 10.73 -22.45 -3.03
CA LEU A 237 10.15 -23.79 -3.20
C LEU A 237 9.55 -24.01 -4.59
N THR A 238 8.96 -22.96 -5.17
CA THR A 238 8.41 -22.96 -6.54
C THR A 238 9.46 -22.75 -7.62
N ARG A 239 10.74 -22.59 -7.23
CA ARG A 239 11.87 -22.29 -8.12
C ARG A 239 11.74 -20.97 -8.89
N MET A 240 10.96 -20.04 -8.35
CA MET A 240 10.87 -18.66 -8.82
C MET A 240 12.12 -17.85 -8.46
N SER A 241 12.83 -18.26 -7.40
CA SER A 241 14.07 -17.62 -6.92
C SER A 241 15.06 -18.66 -6.40
N GLY A 242 16.34 -18.31 -6.40
CA GLY A 242 17.47 -19.08 -5.92
C GLY A 242 17.89 -18.80 -4.48
N LEU A 243 19.16 -19.10 -4.21
CA LEU A 243 19.72 -19.15 -2.86
C LEU A 243 19.97 -17.76 -2.26
N ILE A 244 20.20 -16.73 -3.10
CA ILE A 244 20.41 -15.37 -2.58
C ILE A 244 19.12 -14.88 -1.93
N TYR A 245 17.98 -15.06 -2.61
CA TYR A 245 16.68 -14.75 -2.05
C TYR A 245 16.40 -15.55 -0.77
N LEU A 246 16.64 -16.87 -0.79
CA LEU A 246 16.38 -17.72 0.37
C LEU A 246 17.14 -17.25 1.61
N CYS A 247 18.44 -16.98 1.48
CA CYS A 247 19.27 -16.49 2.58
C CYS A 247 18.75 -15.16 3.14
N ALA A 248 18.42 -14.21 2.26
CA ALA A 248 17.86 -12.93 2.67
C ALA A 248 16.51 -13.09 3.38
N ALA A 249 15.61 -13.90 2.82
CA ALA A 249 14.29 -14.19 3.38
C ALA A 249 14.40 -14.81 4.78
N LEU A 250 15.28 -15.79 4.99
CA LEU A 250 15.50 -16.42 6.28
C LEU A 250 15.98 -15.43 7.36
N VAL A 251 16.96 -14.58 7.03
CA VAL A 251 17.47 -13.56 7.96
C VAL A 251 16.39 -12.54 8.29
N LEU A 252 15.70 -12.00 7.27
CA LEU A 252 14.64 -11.02 7.45
C LEU A 252 13.48 -11.60 8.27
N ASN A 253 13.10 -12.85 8.00
CA ASN A 253 12.06 -13.58 8.74
C ASN A 253 12.43 -13.79 10.21
N ALA A 254 13.66 -14.21 10.48
CA ALA A 254 14.14 -14.41 11.86
C ALA A 254 14.08 -13.11 12.66
N VAL A 255 14.54 -12.00 12.07
CA VAL A 255 14.51 -10.68 12.73
C VAL A 255 13.07 -10.19 12.92
N PHE A 256 12.18 -10.37 11.93
CA PHE A 256 10.79 -9.96 12.07
C PHE A 256 10.09 -10.76 13.18
N LEU A 257 10.28 -12.08 13.18
CA LEU A 257 9.69 -12.98 14.17
C LEU A 257 10.19 -12.65 15.58
N TYR A 258 11.48 -12.31 15.73
CA TYR A 258 12.04 -11.81 16.99
C TYR A 258 11.29 -10.56 17.51
N TYR A 259 11.11 -9.55 16.66
CA TYR A 259 10.41 -8.32 17.07
C TYR A 259 8.94 -8.58 17.43
N VAL A 260 8.25 -9.43 16.67
CA VAL A 260 6.84 -9.76 16.89
C VAL A 260 6.65 -10.63 18.14
N LEU A 261 7.57 -11.56 18.40
CA LEU A 261 7.58 -12.35 19.63
C LEU A 261 7.84 -11.48 20.86
N ALA A 262 8.82 -10.56 20.76
CA ALA A 262 9.08 -9.57 21.80
C ALA A 262 7.82 -8.71 22.06
N LEU A 263 7.11 -8.29 21.01
CA LEU A 263 5.85 -7.54 21.11
C LEU A 263 4.74 -8.36 21.81
N LYS A 264 4.71 -9.68 21.61
CA LYS A 264 3.70 -10.56 22.20
C LYS A 264 3.94 -10.84 23.69
N ILE A 265 5.22 -10.96 24.09
CA ILE A 265 5.61 -11.41 25.44
C ILE A 265 5.90 -10.22 26.36
N THR A 266 6.30 -9.06 25.81
CA THR A 266 6.72 -7.90 26.61
C THR A 266 5.72 -6.75 26.54
N ALA A 267 5.52 -6.04 27.64
CA ALA A 267 4.69 -4.82 27.71
C ALA A 267 5.41 -3.51 27.29
N ARG A 268 6.50 -3.62 26.52
CA ARG A 268 7.31 -2.47 26.08
C ARG A 268 6.56 -1.60 25.08
N GLN A 269 6.41 -0.31 25.38
CA GLN A 269 5.61 0.62 24.58
C GLN A 269 6.26 1.01 23.24
N GLU A 270 7.58 0.85 23.09
CA GLU A 270 8.32 1.17 21.88
C GLU A 270 8.24 0.09 20.80
N LEU A 271 7.91 -1.16 21.18
CA LEU A 271 7.91 -2.31 20.27
C LEU A 271 6.91 -2.18 19.11
N PRO A 272 5.64 -1.75 19.31
CA PRO A 272 4.69 -1.60 18.20
C PRO A 272 5.22 -0.72 17.06
N MET A 273 5.87 0.40 17.39
CA MET A 273 6.43 1.31 16.40
C MET A 273 7.72 0.77 15.77
N ARG A 274 8.53 0.00 16.53
CA ARG A 274 9.71 -0.69 15.97
C ARG A 274 9.30 -1.76 14.97
N VAL A 275 8.29 -2.58 15.30
CA VAL A 275 7.71 -3.60 14.42
C VAL A 275 7.17 -2.96 13.14
N PHE A 276 6.41 -1.87 13.26
CA PHE A 276 5.91 -1.10 12.11
C PHE A 276 7.05 -0.59 11.22
N LYS A 277 8.06 0.08 11.78
CA LYS A 277 9.20 0.60 11.00
C LYS A 277 10.00 -0.52 10.33
N PHE A 278 10.30 -1.58 11.08
CA PHE A 278 11.04 -2.71 10.57
C PHE A 278 10.28 -3.39 9.43
N SER A 279 8.96 -3.55 9.54
CA SER A 279 8.16 -4.20 8.49
C SER A 279 8.22 -3.48 7.13
N VAL A 280 8.40 -2.16 7.09
CA VAL A 280 8.63 -1.41 5.84
C VAL A 280 9.98 -1.78 5.22
N THR A 281 11.03 -1.73 6.04
CA THR A 281 12.40 -2.08 5.63
C THR A 281 12.50 -3.56 5.24
N TYR A 282 11.81 -4.44 5.95
CA TYR A 282 11.68 -5.87 5.64
C TYR A 282 11.16 -6.07 4.21
N LEU A 283 10.04 -5.43 3.86
CA LEU A 283 9.42 -5.62 2.55
C LEU A 283 10.32 -5.09 1.42
N MET A 284 10.96 -3.93 1.63
CA MET A 284 11.92 -3.36 0.69
C MET A 284 13.09 -4.30 0.43
N TRP A 285 13.76 -4.80 1.48
CA TRP A 285 14.90 -5.70 1.32
C TRP A 285 14.52 -7.06 0.75
N LEU A 286 13.33 -7.58 1.10
CA LEU A 286 12.83 -8.83 0.55
C LEU A 286 12.66 -8.74 -0.97
N PHE A 287 12.00 -7.69 -1.47
CA PHE A 287 11.85 -7.49 -2.92
C PHE A 287 13.16 -7.14 -3.62
N ALA A 288 14.05 -6.39 -2.96
CA ALA A 288 15.38 -6.12 -3.50
C ALA A 288 16.22 -7.40 -3.66
N ALA A 289 16.18 -8.29 -2.67
CA ALA A 289 16.85 -9.59 -2.74
C ALA A 289 16.25 -10.46 -3.86
N LEU A 290 14.93 -10.41 -4.04
CA LEU A 290 14.22 -11.16 -5.07
C LEU A 290 14.59 -10.67 -6.49
N LEU A 291 14.68 -9.35 -6.69
CA LEU A 291 15.18 -8.77 -7.95
C LEU A 291 16.66 -9.09 -8.20
N LEU A 292 17.49 -8.99 -7.16
CA LEU A 292 18.93 -9.25 -7.27
C LEU A 292 19.19 -10.72 -7.60
N ASP A 293 18.46 -11.64 -6.98
CA ASP A 293 18.52 -13.06 -7.29
C ASP A 293 18.06 -13.37 -8.72
N HIS A 294 16.92 -12.79 -9.16
CA HIS A 294 16.40 -12.93 -10.52
C HIS A 294 17.40 -12.52 -11.61
N TYR A 295 18.14 -11.42 -11.42
CA TYR A 295 19.10 -10.96 -12.44
C TYR A 295 20.51 -11.56 -12.33
N LEU A 296 20.86 -12.16 -11.19
CA LEU A 296 22.19 -12.78 -11.00
C LEU A 296 22.18 -14.30 -11.18
N MET A 297 21.04 -14.94 -10.90
CA MET A 297 20.89 -16.40 -10.89
C MET A 297 19.76 -16.91 -11.79
N GLY A 298 18.89 -16.03 -12.30
CA GLY A 298 17.77 -16.35 -13.19
C GLY A 298 18.15 -16.41 -14.66
#